data_AF-A0A9D6KAI3-F1
#
_entry.id   AF-A0A9D6KAI3-F1
#
_cell.length_a   1.000
_cell.length_b   1.000
_cell.length_c   1.000
_cell.angle_alpha   90.00
_cell.angle_beta   90.00
_cell.angle_gamma   90.00
#
_symmetry.space_group_name_H-M   'P 1'
#
loop_
_entity.id
_entity.type
_entity.pdbx_description
1 polymer ?
#
loop_
_entity_poly.entity_id
_entity_poly.type
_entity_poly.pdbx_seq_one_letter_code
_entity_poly.pdbx_strand_id
1 'polypeptide(L)'
;MFVLSESQIMRWRCLFIVAIVLFLLAGSEAFATKPRPPLALSLTNRDLPDGQIELTLEATAFVTAEKVELVIDLPPSVALVSGEVRWDGTIAVGEKKAIKVFIRTVSTIPARVIGAASVYFPQGGSVKQQETVLLNPPQEKALPIPGPLKKPRQEHDTIFEFKGK
;
A
#
# COMPACT_ATOMS: atom_id res chain seq x y z
N MET A 1 -16.00 68.17 5.75
CA MET A 1 -14.71 67.76 5.15
C MET A 1 -13.78 67.42 6.31
N PHE A 2 -13.58 66.14 6.62
CA PHE A 2 -12.78 65.72 7.78
C PHE A 2 -11.34 65.50 7.35
N VAL A 3 -10.43 66.38 7.80
CA VAL A 3 -8.99 66.27 7.56
C VAL A 3 -8.42 65.37 8.64
N LEU A 4 -8.10 64.13 8.29
CA LEU A 4 -7.44 63.18 9.19
C LEU A 4 -5.98 63.61 9.40
N SER A 5 -5.57 63.75 10.67
CA SER A 5 -4.18 64.02 11.07
C SER A 5 -3.24 62.93 10.57
N GLU A 6 -2.03 63.30 10.10
CA GLU A 6 -1.00 62.36 9.61
C GLU A 6 -0.67 61.22 10.60
N SER A 7 -0.85 61.48 11.90
CA SER A 7 -0.69 60.47 12.97
C SER A 7 -1.69 59.31 12.87
N GLN A 8 -2.91 59.57 12.40
CA GLN A 8 -3.95 58.56 12.19
C GLN A 8 -3.65 57.70 10.95
N ILE A 9 -3.13 58.34 9.90
CA ILE A 9 -2.74 57.67 8.64
C ILE A 9 -1.58 56.70 8.90
N MET A 10 -0.59 57.10 9.71
CA MET A 10 0.56 56.25 10.03
C MET A 10 0.18 55.03 10.88
N ARG A 11 -0.74 55.19 11.85
CA ARG A 11 -1.26 54.08 12.66
C ARG A 11 -2.02 53.04 11.83
N TRP A 12 -2.81 53.49 10.85
CA TRP A 12 -3.55 52.60 9.95
C TRP A 12 -2.64 51.79 9.04
N ARG A 13 -1.56 52.39 8.53
CA ARG A 13 -0.58 51.70 7.67
C ARG A 13 0.17 50.60 8.42
N CYS A 14 0.57 50.86 9.67
CA CYS A 14 1.21 49.84 10.51
C CYS A 14 0.27 48.67 10.81
N LEU A 15 -0.99 48.95 11.15
CA LEU A 15 -1.99 47.89 11.38
C LEU A 15 -2.24 47.05 10.13
N PHE A 16 -2.31 47.67 8.95
CA PHE A 16 -2.48 46.96 7.69
C PHE A 16 -1.30 46.05 7.36
N ILE A 17 -0.07 46.55 7.56
CA ILE A 17 1.15 45.77 7.31
C ILE A 17 1.24 44.59 8.28
N VAL A 18 0.92 44.80 9.56
CA VAL A 18 0.91 43.73 10.56
C VAL A 18 -0.17 42.68 10.24
N ALA A 19 -1.35 43.09 9.80
CA ALA A 19 -2.41 42.18 9.39
C ALA A 19 -2.02 41.34 8.16
N ILE A 20 -1.35 41.94 7.18
CA ILE A 20 -0.84 41.21 6.00
C ILE A 20 0.26 40.21 6.41
N VAL A 21 1.19 40.61 7.26
CA VAL A 21 2.26 39.71 7.75
C VAL A 21 1.66 38.55 8.55
N LEU A 22 0.65 38.80 9.40
CA LEU A 22 -0.08 37.75 10.12
C LEU A 22 -0.82 36.81 9.16
N PHE A 23 -1.43 37.33 8.09
CA PHE A 23 -2.13 36.53 7.10
C PHE A 23 -1.17 35.65 6.28
N LEU A 24 0.02 36.16 5.95
CA LEU A 24 1.06 35.40 5.24
C LEU A 24 1.70 34.32 6.12
N LEU A 25 1.82 34.54 7.44
CA LEU A 25 2.30 33.54 8.39
C LEU A 25 1.25 32.49 8.75
N ALA A 26 -0.03 32.74 8.48
CA ALA A 26 -1.13 31.80 8.66
C ALA A 26 -1.35 30.87 7.45
N GLY A 27 -0.36 30.77 6.55
CA GLY A 27 -0.36 29.80 5.45
C GLY A 27 -0.45 28.38 6.00
N SER A 28 -1.67 27.85 6.04
CA SER A 28 -1.97 26.50 6.50
C SER A 28 -1.18 25.50 5.68
N GLU A 29 -0.39 24.66 6.34
CA GLU A 29 0.17 23.44 5.74
C GLU A 29 -1.00 22.57 5.25
N ALA A 30 -1.32 22.67 3.96
CA ALA A 30 -2.26 21.78 3.32
C ALA A 30 -1.58 20.40 3.22
N PHE A 31 -1.71 19.59 4.27
CA PHE A 31 -1.28 18.21 4.28
C PHE A 31 -2.03 17.47 3.16
N ALA A 32 -1.34 17.20 2.06
CA ALA A 32 -1.87 16.39 0.96
C ALA A 32 -2.02 14.94 1.45
N THR A 33 -3.20 14.60 1.96
CA THR A 33 -3.56 13.21 2.27
C THR A 33 -3.70 12.44 0.98
N LYS A 34 -2.88 11.39 0.81
CA LYS A 34 -3.02 10.48 -0.34
C LYS A 34 -4.44 9.89 -0.33
N PRO A 35 -5.14 9.90 -1.48
CA PRO A 35 -6.46 9.30 -1.56
C PRO A 35 -6.36 7.80 -1.21
N ARG A 36 -7.25 7.36 -0.32
CA ARG A 36 -7.35 5.94 0.05
C ARG A 36 -7.92 5.16 -1.15
N PRO A 37 -7.40 3.95 -1.46
CA PRO A 37 -8.01 3.11 -2.48
C PRO A 37 -9.47 2.79 -2.10
N PRO A 38 -10.36 2.57 -3.07
CA PRO A 38 -11.78 2.32 -2.82
C PRO A 38 -12.05 0.99 -2.09
N LEU A 39 -11.09 0.07 -2.11
CA LEU A 39 -11.18 -1.26 -1.55
C LEU A 39 -9.82 -1.64 -0.93
N ALA A 40 -9.82 -2.45 0.12
CA ALA A 40 -8.64 -3.14 0.62
C ALA A 40 -8.76 -4.62 0.30
N LEU A 41 -7.70 -5.21 -0.24
CA LEU A 41 -7.63 -6.62 -0.60
C LEU A 41 -6.62 -7.34 0.29
N SER A 42 -6.93 -8.57 0.67
CA SER A 42 -6.03 -9.47 1.38
C SER A 42 -6.16 -10.87 0.81
N LEU A 43 -5.04 -11.48 0.45
CA LEU A 43 -4.99 -12.89 0.06
C LEU A 43 -4.17 -13.64 1.11
N THR A 44 -4.78 -14.64 1.73
CA THR A 44 -4.12 -15.46 2.75
C THR A 44 -4.24 -16.94 2.39
N ASN A 45 -3.28 -17.73 2.85
CA ASN A 45 -3.29 -19.18 2.72
C ASN A 45 -3.14 -19.86 4.08
N ARG A 46 -3.73 -21.04 4.19
CA ARG A 46 -3.60 -21.91 5.37
C ARG A 46 -3.46 -23.37 4.92
N ASP A 47 -2.43 -24.03 5.42
CA ASP A 47 -2.22 -25.45 5.17
C ASP A 47 -3.20 -26.29 5.99
N LEU A 48 -3.77 -27.33 5.36
CA LEU A 48 -4.70 -28.27 5.97
C LEU A 48 -4.04 -29.65 6.17
N PRO A 49 -4.51 -30.45 7.14
CA PRO A 49 -3.87 -31.72 7.51
C PRO A 49 -3.84 -32.77 6.40
N ASP A 50 -4.73 -32.66 5.42
CA ASP A 50 -4.88 -33.58 4.29
C ASP A 50 -4.07 -33.17 3.04
N GLY A 51 -3.12 -32.24 3.23
CA GLY A 51 -2.29 -31.68 2.16
C GLY A 51 -3.05 -30.76 1.20
N GLN A 52 -4.27 -30.34 1.55
CA GLN A 52 -4.93 -29.22 0.89
C GLN A 52 -4.45 -27.88 1.48
N ILE A 53 -4.65 -26.82 0.71
CA ILE A 53 -4.40 -25.45 1.15
C ILE A 53 -5.71 -24.69 0.98
N GLU A 54 -6.18 -24.05 2.05
CA GLU A 54 -7.28 -23.08 1.99
C GLU A 54 -6.71 -21.73 1.58
N LEU A 55 -7.20 -21.17 0.48
CA LEU A 55 -6.95 -19.79 0.09
C LEU A 55 -8.19 -18.95 0.40
N THR A 56 -7.97 -17.80 1.04
CA THR A 56 -9.03 -16.82 1.30
C THR A 56 -8.65 -15.48 0.69
N LEU A 57 -9.42 -15.03 -0.29
CA LEU A 57 -9.35 -13.68 -0.85
C LEU A 57 -10.44 -12.82 -0.19
N GLU A 58 -10.05 -11.89 0.67
CA GLU A 58 -10.95 -10.97 1.37
C GLU A 58 -10.82 -9.54 0.81
N ALA A 59 -11.96 -8.95 0.50
CA ALA A 59 -12.14 -7.59 0.05
C ALA A 59 -12.94 -6.80 1.10
N THR A 60 -12.39 -5.68 1.57
CA THR A 60 -13.08 -4.73 2.45
C THR A 60 -13.33 -3.43 1.70
N ALA A 61 -14.59 -3.04 1.53
CA ALA A 61 -14.95 -1.84 0.79
C ALA A 61 -14.87 -0.57 1.64
N PHE A 62 -14.24 0.47 1.12
CA PHE A 62 -14.27 1.82 1.70
C PHE A 62 -15.25 2.75 0.98
N VAL A 63 -15.81 2.29 -0.14
CA VAL A 63 -16.87 2.97 -0.90
C VAL A 63 -17.91 1.94 -1.33
N THR A 64 -19.17 2.35 -1.47
CA THR A 64 -20.20 1.49 -2.06
C THR A 64 -19.93 1.36 -3.57
N ALA A 65 -19.91 0.11 -4.07
CA ALA A 65 -19.70 -0.20 -5.47
C ALA A 65 -20.76 -1.19 -5.97
N GLU A 66 -21.41 -0.83 -7.08
CA GLU A 66 -22.47 -1.66 -7.67
C GLU A 66 -21.92 -2.86 -8.44
N LYS A 67 -20.69 -2.76 -8.94
CA LYS A 67 -20.04 -3.83 -9.69
C LYS A 67 -18.61 -4.00 -9.22
N VAL A 68 -18.39 -5.11 -8.53
CA VAL A 68 -17.10 -5.59 -8.05
C VAL A 68 -16.90 -7.01 -8.55
N GLU A 69 -15.69 -7.28 -9.01
CA GLU A 69 -15.24 -8.59 -9.45
C GLU A 69 -14.05 -8.99 -8.58
N LEU A 70 -14.14 -10.15 -7.94
CA LEU A 70 -13.06 -10.77 -7.18
C LEU A 70 -12.63 -12.04 -7.92
N VAL A 71 -11.33 -12.22 -8.14
CA VAL A 71 -10.80 -13.35 -8.90
C VAL A 71 -9.55 -13.89 -8.21
N ILE A 72 -9.43 -15.21 -8.10
CA ILE A 72 -8.22 -15.93 -7.71
C ILE A 72 -7.70 -16.64 -8.96
N ASP A 73 -6.56 -16.17 -9.47
CA ASP A 73 -5.85 -16.79 -10.58
C ASP A 73 -4.91 -17.87 -10.05
N LEU A 74 -5.16 -19.11 -10.48
CA LEU A 74 -4.42 -20.30 -10.06
C LEU A 74 -3.44 -20.69 -11.17
N PRO A 75 -2.13 -20.82 -10.87
CA PRO A 75 -1.17 -21.24 -11.86
C PRO A 75 -1.37 -22.73 -12.22
N PRO A 76 -0.89 -23.19 -13.38
CA PRO A 76 -1.07 -24.59 -13.83
C PRO A 76 -0.54 -25.67 -12.88
N SER A 77 0.39 -25.31 -11.99
CA SER A 77 0.96 -26.20 -10.96
C SER A 77 0.07 -26.39 -9.74
N VAL A 78 -1.11 -25.76 -9.72
CA VAL A 78 -2.08 -25.78 -8.61
C VAL A 78 -3.42 -26.26 -9.13
N ALA A 79 -3.97 -27.31 -8.51
CA ALA A 79 -5.28 -27.85 -8.84
C ALA A 79 -6.33 -27.30 -7.86
N LEU A 80 -7.46 -26.85 -8.40
CA LEU A 80 -8.64 -26.53 -7.60
C LEU A 80 -9.30 -27.83 -7.12
N VAL A 81 -9.50 -27.94 -5.81
CA VAL A 81 -10.23 -29.06 -5.19
C VAL A 81 -11.70 -28.70 -5.03
N SER A 82 -12.00 -27.53 -4.45
CA SER A 82 -13.37 -27.03 -4.31
C SER A 82 -13.42 -25.52 -4.07
N GLY A 83 -14.61 -24.93 -4.23
CA GLY A 83 -14.85 -23.49 -4.09
C GLY A 83 -15.01 -22.77 -5.42
N GLU A 84 -15.22 -21.46 -5.35
CA GLU A 84 -15.40 -20.60 -6.52
C GLU A 84 -14.17 -19.69 -6.66
N VAL A 85 -13.55 -19.62 -7.83
CA VAL A 85 -12.36 -18.77 -8.05
C VAL A 85 -12.72 -17.34 -8.45
N ARG A 86 -14.00 -17.08 -8.70
CA ARG A 86 -14.50 -15.80 -9.18
C ARG A 86 -15.79 -15.46 -8.46
N TRP A 87 -15.98 -14.19 -8.14
CA TRP A 87 -17.24 -13.69 -7.65
C TRP A 87 -17.48 -12.32 -8.27
N ASP A 88 -18.71 -12.08 -8.73
CA ASP A 88 -19.14 -10.79 -9.25
C ASP A 88 -20.37 -10.32 -8.46
N GLY A 89 -20.41 -9.05 -8.06
CA GLY A 89 -21.57 -8.50 -7.35
C GLY A 89 -21.38 -7.09 -6.82
N THR A 90 -22.32 -6.67 -5.97
CA THR A 90 -22.34 -5.38 -5.29
C THR A 90 -21.66 -5.49 -3.91
N ILE A 91 -20.99 -4.44 -3.44
CA ILE A 91 -20.47 -4.36 -2.07
C ILE A 91 -20.76 -2.98 -1.47
N ALA A 92 -21.29 -2.95 -0.26
CA ALA A 92 -21.57 -1.70 0.46
C ALA A 92 -20.34 -1.18 1.20
N VAL A 93 -20.31 0.12 1.50
CA VAL A 93 -19.25 0.71 2.34
C VAL A 93 -19.16 -0.01 3.70
N GLY A 94 -17.93 -0.38 4.08
CA GLY A 94 -17.64 -1.13 5.32
C GLY A 94 -17.93 -2.62 5.24
N GLU A 95 -18.55 -3.11 4.17
CA GLU A 95 -18.81 -4.53 3.97
C GLU A 95 -17.52 -5.28 3.62
N LYS A 96 -17.48 -6.53 4.08
CA LYS A 96 -16.43 -7.49 3.76
C LYS A 96 -16.99 -8.61 2.91
N LYS A 97 -16.32 -8.87 1.79
CA LYS A 97 -16.60 -10.03 0.94
C LYS A 97 -15.38 -10.92 0.87
N ALA A 98 -15.57 -12.22 1.10
CA ALA A 98 -14.50 -13.19 0.99
C ALA A 98 -14.89 -14.29 0.00
N ILE A 99 -13.92 -14.73 -0.79
CA ILE A 99 -13.99 -15.99 -1.53
C ILE A 99 -13.02 -16.97 -0.91
N LYS A 100 -13.47 -18.22 -0.73
CA LYS A 100 -12.67 -19.31 -0.18
C LYS A 100 -12.56 -20.43 -1.20
N VAL A 101 -11.33 -20.86 -1.46
CA VAL A 101 -11.06 -22.00 -2.33
C VAL A 101 -10.10 -22.95 -1.66
N PHE A 102 -10.31 -24.24 -1.92
CA PHE A 102 -9.44 -25.30 -1.47
C PHE A 102 -8.65 -25.79 -2.67
N ILE A 103 -7.33 -25.79 -2.55
CA ILE A 103 -6.42 -26.16 -3.63
C ILE A 103 -5.47 -27.27 -3.17
N ARG A 104 -4.83 -27.91 -4.14
CA ARG A 104 -3.71 -28.82 -3.91
C ARG A 104 -2.58 -28.49 -4.88
N THR A 105 -1.35 -28.47 -4.38
CA THR A 105 -0.17 -28.29 -5.23
C THR A 105 0.14 -29.60 -5.96
N VAL A 106 0.32 -29.54 -7.27
CA VAL A 106 0.65 -30.71 -8.12
C VAL A 106 2.17 -30.86 -8.26
N SER A 107 2.91 -29.84 -7.87
CA SER A 107 4.37 -29.77 -7.95
C SER A 107 4.96 -29.22 -6.65
N THR A 108 6.19 -29.61 -6.36
CA THR A 108 7.01 -29.06 -5.25
C THR A 108 7.64 -27.71 -5.61
N ILE A 109 7.50 -27.25 -6.86
CA ILE A 109 8.01 -25.96 -7.31
C ILE A 109 7.20 -24.82 -6.67
N PRO A 110 7.85 -23.72 -6.24
CA PRO A 110 7.14 -22.54 -5.74
C PRO A 110 6.11 -22.03 -6.76
N ALA A 111 4.87 -21.86 -6.32
CA ALA A 111 3.77 -21.43 -7.16
C ALA A 111 3.23 -20.07 -6.69
N ARG A 112 2.98 -19.15 -7.61
CA ARG A 112 2.39 -17.83 -7.31
C ARG A 112 0.91 -17.86 -7.58
N VAL A 113 0.11 -17.61 -6.56
CA VAL A 113 -1.33 -17.41 -6.67
C VAL A 113 -1.63 -15.92 -6.60
N ILE A 114 -2.45 -15.42 -7.51
CA ILE A 114 -2.78 -14.00 -7.60
C ILE A 114 -4.26 -13.82 -7.27
N GLY A 115 -4.56 -13.02 -6.26
CA GLY A 115 -5.91 -12.56 -5.95
C GLY A 115 -6.08 -11.16 -6.50
N ALA A 116 -7.16 -10.89 -7.22
CA ALA A 116 -7.46 -9.60 -7.80
C ALA A 116 -8.87 -9.15 -7.44
N ALA A 117 -9.02 -7.83 -7.25
CA ALA A 117 -10.29 -7.16 -7.12
C ALA A 117 -10.39 -6.01 -8.13
N SER A 118 -11.47 -5.98 -8.89
CA SER A 118 -11.78 -4.92 -9.84
C SER A 118 -13.08 -4.24 -9.44
N VAL A 119 -13.03 -2.94 -9.19
CA VAL A 119 -14.20 -2.10 -8.91
C VAL A 119 -14.51 -1.28 -10.16
N TYR A 120 -15.74 -1.36 -10.66
CA TYR A 120 -16.19 -0.62 -11.85
C TYR A 120 -17.12 0.52 -11.44
N PHE A 121 -16.83 1.73 -11.93
CA PHE A 121 -17.61 2.92 -11.61
C PHE A 121 -18.64 3.25 -12.70
N PRO A 122 -19.82 3.78 -12.34
CA PRO A 122 -20.89 4.06 -13.30
C PRO A 122 -20.55 5.15 -14.32
N GLN A 123 -19.66 6.09 -13.97
CA GLN A 123 -19.18 7.14 -14.89
C GLN A 123 -18.09 6.65 -15.86
N GLY A 124 -17.81 5.35 -15.87
CA GLY A 124 -16.68 4.77 -16.57
C GLY A 124 -15.43 4.75 -15.70
N GLY A 125 -14.51 3.85 -16.06
CA GLY A 125 -13.28 3.60 -15.30
C GLY A 125 -13.39 2.43 -14.33
N SER A 126 -12.23 1.87 -14.01
CA SER A 126 -12.11 0.75 -13.08
C SER A 126 -10.85 0.89 -12.25
N VAL A 127 -10.94 0.52 -10.97
CA VAL A 127 -9.76 0.39 -10.10
C VAL A 127 -9.51 -1.08 -9.88
N LYS A 128 -8.28 -1.52 -10.17
CA LYS A 128 -7.83 -2.89 -9.93
C LYS A 128 -6.81 -2.92 -8.80
N GLN A 129 -7.02 -3.82 -7.85
CA GLN A 129 -6.05 -4.16 -6.81
C GLN A 129 -5.71 -5.64 -6.91
N GLN A 130 -4.48 -5.99 -6.55
CA GLN A 130 -4.02 -7.37 -6.58
C GLN A 130 -3.14 -7.66 -5.39
N GLU A 131 -3.25 -8.89 -4.89
CA GLU A 131 -2.41 -9.47 -3.86
C GLU A 131 -1.84 -10.79 -4.38
N THR A 132 -0.68 -11.18 -3.89
CA THR A 132 -0.01 -12.40 -4.34
C THR A 132 0.45 -13.20 -3.14
N VAL A 133 0.18 -14.51 -3.18
CA VAL A 133 0.67 -15.47 -2.21
C VAL A 133 1.58 -16.46 -2.91
N LEU A 134 2.72 -16.75 -2.29
CA LEU A 134 3.66 -17.76 -2.75
C LEU A 134 3.40 -19.06 -1.98
N LEU A 135 3.05 -20.11 -2.71
CA LEU A 135 2.94 -21.47 -2.19
C LEU A 135 4.30 -22.15 -2.30
N ASN A 136 4.64 -23.00 -1.33
CA ASN A 136 5.94 -23.68 -1.25
C ASN A 136 7.11 -22.70 -1.42
N PRO A 137 7.24 -21.67 -0.55
CA PRO A 137 8.33 -20.71 -0.68
C PRO A 137 9.67 -21.45 -0.69
N PRO A 138 10.64 -21.02 -1.53
CA PRO A 138 11.95 -21.63 -1.53
C PRO A 138 12.49 -21.56 -0.10
N GLN A 139 12.84 -22.72 0.46
CA GLN A 139 13.53 -22.75 1.74
C GLN A 139 14.83 -21.99 1.53
N GLU A 140 14.93 -20.80 2.12
CA GLU A 140 16.22 -20.16 2.32
C GLU A 140 17.04 -21.15 3.14
N LYS A 141 17.94 -21.89 2.47
CA LYS A 141 19.06 -22.49 3.16
C LYS A 141 19.71 -21.32 3.88
N ALA A 142 19.55 -21.27 5.19
CA ALA A 142 20.25 -20.31 6.03
C ALA A 142 21.71 -20.36 5.59
N LEU A 143 22.17 -19.30 4.93
CA LEU A 143 23.59 -19.13 4.66
C LEU A 143 24.24 -19.26 6.03
N PRO A 144 25.23 -20.16 6.21
CA PRO A 144 25.91 -20.27 7.50
C PRO A 144 26.38 -18.86 7.84
N ILE A 145 25.90 -18.35 8.98
CA ILE A 145 26.28 -17.04 9.50
C ILE A 145 27.81 -16.97 9.37
N PRO A 146 28.36 -16.08 8.52
CA PRO A 146 29.81 -15.97 8.45
C PRO A 146 30.25 -15.57 9.85
N GLY A 147 31.00 -16.48 10.49
CA GLY A 147 31.61 -16.21 11.79
C GLY A 147 32.36 -14.88 11.74
N PRO A 148 32.57 -14.23 12.90
CA PRO A 148 33.09 -12.87 12.95
C PRO A 148 34.36 -12.75 12.11
N LEU A 149 34.30 -11.86 11.11
CA LEU A 149 35.43 -11.46 10.27
C LEU A 149 36.59 -11.09 11.19
N LYS A 150 37.62 -11.93 11.23
CA LYS A 150 38.91 -11.55 11.81
C LYS A 150 39.44 -10.37 10.97
N LYS A 151 39.35 -9.16 11.51
CA LYS A 151 40.00 -7.96 10.97
C LYS A 151 41.48 -8.27 10.72
N PRO A 152 42.00 -8.13 9.48
CA PRO A 152 43.43 -8.01 9.27
C PRO A 152 43.89 -6.70 9.93
N ARG A 153 44.90 -6.79 10.80
CA ARG A 153 45.60 -5.66 11.39
C ARG A 153 46.41 -5.01 10.26
N GLN A 154 45.85 -3.96 9.64
CA GLN A 154 46.61 -3.08 8.74
C GLN A 154 47.21 -1.95 9.56
N GLU A 155 48.52 -2.04 9.72
CA GLU A 155 49.43 -1.01 10.18
C GLU A 155 49.87 -0.19 8.94
N HIS A 156 50.04 1.12 9.12
CA HIS A 156 50.47 2.17 8.17
C HIS A 156 49.40 2.90 7.32
N ASP A 157 49.07 4.13 7.78
CA ASP A 157 49.27 5.44 7.12
C ASP A 157 49.05 5.51 5.59
N THR A 158 48.31 6.44 4.98
CA THR A 158 48.08 7.86 5.27
C THR A 158 46.78 8.33 4.59
N ILE A 159 46.01 9.19 5.26
CA ILE A 159 44.81 9.87 4.76
C ILE A 159 45.22 11.09 3.93
N PHE A 160 44.69 11.26 2.72
CA PHE A 160 44.69 12.55 2.02
C PHE A 160 43.28 13.14 2.01
N GLU A 161 43.04 14.15 2.85
CA GLU A 161 41.86 15.01 2.76
C GLU A 161 42.03 16.03 1.62
N PHE A 162 41.07 16.07 0.69
CA PHE A 162 40.95 17.13 -0.31
C PHE A 162 40.00 18.21 0.22
N LYS A 163 40.53 19.41 0.49
CA LYS A 163 39.74 20.58 0.87
C LYS A 163 39.34 21.35 -0.41
N GLY A 164 38.05 21.35 -0.75
CA GLY A 164 37.49 22.25 -1.76
C GLY A 164 37.46 23.69 -1.27
N LYS A 165 37.71 24.65 -2.16
CA LYS A 165 37.85 26.09 -1.90
C LYS A 165 36.67 26.71 -1.15
#